data_AF-A0A2A4J648-F1
#
_entry.id   AF-A0A2A4J648-F1
#
_cell.length_a   1.000
_cell.length_b   1.000
_cell.length_c   1.000
_cell.angle_alpha   90.00
_cell.angle_beta   90.00
_cell.angle_gamma   90.00
#
_symmetry.space_group_name_H-M   'P 1'
#
loop_
_entity.id
_entity.type
_entity.pdbx_description
1 polymer ?
#
loop_
_entity_poly.entity_id
_entity_poly.type
_entity_poly.pdbx_seq_one_letter_code
_entity_poly.pdbx_strand_id
1 'polypeptide(L)'
;MGSHAEWRKIAKKQRRKRIRTFQAIERDKVMLTDFYIEQQELELKLLLEQITKQNDEENEKWMRAELIANTRWKRLLEEKERHKQKCLEQEAKLKLEWELEQKEKAMEEERIKAAQEALKIKQECFMNSLDKFLSGDSDEPPSELKVMHETRPDADICPFFSKTASCRFGDQCSRNHQYPGISKVLLGTNFYVHFGLSNANVNEYDTDIMLEYDENDTYKEFDDFFYDVLSEFEKFGRITQFKVCNNYEKHLRGNTYVEFYELRSAVAAYRSLHTRWYGGRQLSLQFCLINSWRSAICGLQLQRRCPKGRACNFLHVFRNPNNLFNGYNDDVQDKSRSSRSSRRSWRWSESPETDVLKRIVSSRSERSNNTTTATDKRRRRSRHSDDGDKHQRRRSPRRSDRR
;
A
#
# COMPACT_ATOMS: atom_id res chain seq x y z
N MET A 1 -31.91 -19.24 135.68
CA MET A 1 -33.17 -18.72 136.25
C MET A 1 -32.90 -17.29 136.72
N GLY A 2 -33.22 -16.28 135.90
CA GLY A 2 -32.95 -14.88 136.24
C GLY A 2 -33.74 -14.41 137.47
N SER A 3 -33.15 -13.51 138.26
CA SER A 3 -33.74 -12.99 139.50
C SER A 3 -35.14 -12.42 139.23
N HIS A 4 -36.09 -12.66 140.15
CA HIS A 4 -37.46 -12.14 140.08
C HIS A 4 -37.53 -10.63 139.78
N ALA A 5 -36.50 -9.86 140.12
CA ALA A 5 -36.35 -8.45 139.78
C ALA A 5 -36.21 -8.17 138.26
N GLU A 6 -35.50 -9.01 137.51
CA GLU A 6 -35.30 -8.86 136.06
C GLU A 6 -36.59 -9.13 135.29
N TRP A 7 -37.33 -10.17 135.70
CA TRP A 7 -38.65 -10.47 135.14
C TRP A 7 -39.63 -9.31 135.35
N ARG A 8 -39.65 -8.70 136.54
CA ARG A 8 -40.46 -7.49 136.81
C ARG A 8 -40.08 -6.31 135.93
N LYS A 9 -38.79 -6.11 135.62
CA LYS A 9 -38.31 -5.03 134.74
C LYS A 9 -38.81 -5.22 133.31
N ILE A 10 -38.75 -6.45 132.80
CA ILE A 10 -39.26 -6.82 131.46
C ILE A 10 -40.78 -6.66 131.41
N ALA A 11 -41.51 -7.14 132.42
CA ALA A 11 -42.96 -7.00 132.51
C ALA A 11 -43.40 -5.53 132.51
N LYS A 12 -42.71 -4.66 133.28
CA LYS A 12 -42.96 -3.21 133.28
C LYS A 12 -42.65 -2.54 131.92
N LYS A 13 -41.63 -3.01 131.19
CA LYS A 13 -41.30 -2.51 129.84
C LYS A 13 -42.37 -2.90 128.82
N GLN A 14 -42.80 -4.16 128.86
CA GLN A 14 -43.90 -4.67 128.03
C GLN A 14 -45.22 -3.93 128.31
N ARG A 15 -45.57 -3.73 129.58
CA ARG A 15 -46.75 -2.94 129.98
C ARG A 15 -46.69 -1.51 129.43
N ARG A 16 -45.55 -0.83 129.55
CA ARG A 16 -45.35 0.53 128.98
C ARG A 16 -45.40 0.56 127.45
N LYS A 17 -44.96 -0.50 126.76
CA LYS A 17 -45.11 -0.60 125.30
C LYS A 17 -46.59 -0.76 124.92
N ARG A 18 -47.32 -1.67 125.58
CA ARG A 18 -48.77 -1.87 125.34
C ARG A 18 -49.59 -0.62 125.59
N ILE A 19 -49.30 0.11 126.67
CA ILE A 19 -49.99 1.37 126.98
C ILE A 19 -49.69 2.42 125.89
N ARG A 20 -48.43 2.58 125.47
CA ARG A 20 -48.08 3.53 124.39
C ARG A 20 -48.71 3.17 123.06
N THR A 21 -48.73 1.90 122.68
CA THR A 21 -49.38 1.45 121.44
C THR A 21 -50.88 1.63 121.51
N PHE A 22 -51.50 1.34 122.66
CA PHE A 22 -52.93 1.55 122.85
C PHE A 22 -53.31 3.03 122.79
N GLN A 23 -52.53 3.90 123.44
CA GLN A 23 -52.71 5.36 123.37
C GLN A 23 -52.47 5.92 121.96
N ALA A 24 -51.52 5.36 121.19
CA ALA A 24 -51.32 5.73 119.79
C ALA A 24 -52.53 5.32 118.94
N ILE A 25 -53.02 4.09 119.10
CA ILE A 25 -54.23 3.61 118.42
C ILE A 25 -55.45 4.45 118.81
N GLU A 26 -55.63 4.83 120.08
CA GLU A 26 -56.71 5.73 120.50
C GLU A 26 -56.55 7.13 119.92
N ARG A 27 -55.33 7.67 119.84
CA ARG A 27 -55.06 8.94 119.14
C ARG A 27 -55.40 8.87 117.65
N ASP A 28 -54.96 7.82 116.98
CA ASP A 28 -55.17 7.63 115.54
C ASP A 28 -56.64 7.35 115.21
N LYS A 29 -57.39 6.69 116.11
CA LYS A 29 -58.85 6.55 116.03
C LYS A 29 -59.59 7.88 116.15
N VAL A 30 -59.05 8.85 116.90
CA VAL A 30 -59.61 10.21 116.98
C VAL A 30 -59.27 11.03 115.73
N MET A 31 -58.15 10.72 115.05
CA MET A 31 -57.78 11.28 113.75
C MET A 31 -58.57 10.69 112.56
N LEU A 32 -59.09 9.46 112.68
CA LEU A 32 -60.07 8.88 111.74
C LEU A 32 -61.50 9.25 112.16
N THR A 33 -61.84 10.53 112.10
CA THR A 33 -63.24 10.98 112.09
C THR A 33 -63.81 10.74 110.69
N ASP A 34 -65.09 10.36 110.56
CA ASP A 34 -65.73 10.09 109.25
C ASP A 34 -65.53 11.25 108.24
N PHE A 35 -65.49 12.48 108.74
CA PHE A 35 -65.17 13.69 107.97
C PHE A 35 -63.80 13.66 107.27
N TYR A 36 -62.76 13.10 107.90
CA TYR A 36 -61.41 13.04 107.33
C TYR A 36 -61.32 11.97 106.22
N ILE A 37 -62.05 10.86 106.37
CA ILE A 37 -62.14 9.80 105.36
C ILE A 37 -62.89 10.32 104.13
N GLU A 38 -64.03 10.99 104.33
CA GLU A 38 -64.79 11.61 103.23
C GLU A 38 -63.97 12.67 102.49
N GLN A 39 -63.21 13.50 103.22
CA GLN A 39 -62.31 14.49 102.60
C GLN A 39 -61.23 13.81 101.73
N GLN A 40 -60.64 12.73 102.22
CA GLN A 40 -59.62 11.97 101.49
C GLN A 40 -60.19 11.24 100.27
N GLU A 41 -61.41 10.70 100.36
CA GLU A 41 -62.12 10.11 99.22
C GLU A 41 -62.47 11.16 98.15
N LEU A 42 -62.85 12.37 98.56
CA LEU A 42 -63.11 13.48 97.66
C LEU A 42 -61.84 13.91 96.92
N GLU A 43 -60.72 14.03 97.64
CA GLU A 43 -59.40 14.32 97.06
C GLU A 43 -58.96 13.23 96.07
N LEU A 44 -59.15 11.95 96.41
CA LEU A 44 -58.86 10.83 95.51
C LEU A 44 -59.73 10.83 94.24
N LYS A 45 -61.03 11.13 94.37
CA LYS A 45 -61.94 11.25 93.21
C LYS A 45 -61.50 12.39 92.29
N LEU A 46 -61.12 13.53 92.86
CA LEU A 46 -60.65 14.69 92.10
C LEU A 46 -59.31 14.40 91.40
N LEU A 47 -58.38 13.71 92.07
CA LEU A 47 -57.12 13.27 91.47
C LEU A 47 -57.35 12.25 90.34
N LEU A 48 -58.24 11.28 90.53
CA LEU A 48 -58.59 10.31 89.49
C LEU A 48 -59.20 11.00 88.28
N GLU A 49 -60.11 11.96 88.49
CA GLU A 49 -60.71 12.74 87.41
C GLU A 49 -59.66 13.57 86.64
N GLN A 50 -58.68 14.13 87.36
CA GLN A 50 -57.57 14.87 86.76
C GLN A 50 -56.66 13.94 85.94
N ILE A 51 -56.35 12.74 86.45
CA ILE A 51 -55.56 11.73 85.73
C ILE A 51 -56.31 11.23 84.49
N THR A 52 -57.62 10.99 84.58
CA THR A 52 -58.41 10.57 83.41
C THR A 52 -58.44 11.65 82.35
N LYS A 53 -58.65 12.92 82.73
CA LYS A 53 -58.59 14.05 81.79
C LYS A 53 -57.22 14.17 81.12
N GLN A 54 -56.13 14.04 81.88
CA GLN A 54 -54.77 14.07 81.32
C GLN A 54 -54.51 12.90 80.37
N ASN A 55 -54.96 11.69 80.73
CA ASN A 55 -54.82 10.52 79.87
C ASN A 55 -55.64 10.66 78.58
N ASP A 56 -56.85 11.22 78.66
CA ASP A 56 -57.70 11.48 77.50
C ASP A 56 -57.03 12.49 76.56
N GLU A 57 -56.48 13.59 77.11
CA GLU A 57 -55.73 14.58 76.33
C GLU A 57 -54.48 13.99 75.65
N GLU A 58 -53.70 13.17 76.37
CA GLU A 58 -52.52 12.50 75.81
C GLU A 58 -52.91 11.44 74.77
N ASN A 59 -53.99 10.70 74.99
CA ASN A 59 -54.51 9.74 74.03
C ASN A 59 -54.98 10.45 72.75
N GLU A 60 -55.68 11.58 72.87
CA GLU A 60 -56.04 12.38 71.69
C GLU A 60 -54.82 12.88 70.93
N LYS A 61 -53.78 13.34 71.63
CA LYS A 61 -52.50 13.73 70.99
C LYS A 61 -51.87 12.55 70.27
N TRP A 62 -51.89 11.37 70.88
CA TRP A 62 -51.36 10.14 70.30
C TRP A 62 -52.15 9.72 69.05
N MET A 63 -53.48 9.72 69.10
CA MET A 63 -54.34 9.43 67.95
C MET A 63 -54.14 10.42 66.80
N ARG A 64 -53.99 11.72 67.09
CA ARG A 64 -53.67 12.74 66.08
C ARG A 64 -52.30 12.48 65.45
N ALA A 65 -51.30 12.15 66.26
CA ALA A 65 -49.96 11.82 65.78
C ALA A 65 -49.96 10.54 64.91
N GLU A 66 -50.71 9.52 65.30
CA GLU A 66 -50.86 8.27 64.55
C GLU A 66 -51.52 8.51 63.18
N LEU A 67 -52.58 9.33 63.14
CA LEU A 67 -53.24 9.70 61.87
C LEU A 67 -52.28 10.45 60.94
N ILE A 68 -51.49 11.39 61.47
CA ILE A 68 -50.45 12.10 60.70
C ILE A 68 -49.37 11.12 60.22
N ALA A 69 -48.92 10.20 61.06
CA ALA A 69 -47.94 9.18 60.69
C ALA A 69 -48.47 8.25 59.59
N ASN A 70 -49.71 7.77 59.71
CA ASN A 70 -50.36 6.91 58.73
C ASN A 70 -50.59 7.61 57.38
N THR A 71 -51.02 8.87 57.38
CA THR A 71 -51.18 9.65 56.14
C THR A 71 -49.84 9.94 55.47
N ARG A 72 -48.78 10.20 56.24
CA ARG A 72 -47.42 10.36 55.72
C ARG A 72 -46.89 9.05 55.15
N TRP A 73 -47.12 7.93 55.83
CA TRP A 73 -46.73 6.60 55.38
C TRP A 73 -47.40 6.23 54.05
N LYS A 74 -48.71 6.46 53.92
CA LYS A 74 -49.45 6.23 52.66
C LYS A 74 -48.86 7.02 51.49
N ARG A 75 -48.59 8.32 51.69
CA ARG A 75 -47.95 9.17 50.67
C ARG A 75 -46.58 8.64 50.23
N LEU A 76 -45.75 8.20 51.18
CA LEU A 76 -44.44 7.60 50.86
C LEU A 76 -44.57 6.31 50.06
N LEU A 77 -45.60 5.49 50.34
CA LEU A 77 -45.87 4.28 49.58
C LEU A 77 -46.23 4.60 48.13
N GLU A 78 -47.16 5.54 47.92
CA GLU A 78 -47.58 6.00 46.59
C GLU A 78 -46.41 6.62 45.79
N GLU A 79 -45.55 7.40 46.44
CA GLU A 79 -44.33 7.93 45.81
C GLU A 79 -43.36 6.81 45.41
N LYS A 80 -43.17 5.81 46.28
CA LYS A 80 -42.32 4.66 46.00
C LYS A 80 -42.87 3.82 44.84
N GLU A 81 -44.18 3.63 44.76
CA GLU A 81 -44.84 2.94 43.65
C GLU A 81 -44.70 3.71 42.33
N ARG A 82 -44.94 5.04 42.34
CA ARG A 82 -44.72 5.89 41.17
C ARG A 82 -43.26 5.87 40.71
N HIS A 83 -42.31 5.89 41.64
CA HIS A 83 -40.90 5.79 41.32
C HIS A 83 -40.57 4.43 40.67
N LYS A 84 -41.08 3.32 41.23
CA LYS A 84 -40.92 1.99 40.64
C LYS A 84 -41.52 1.91 39.24
N GLN A 85 -42.72 2.45 39.03
CA GLN A 85 -43.36 2.49 37.71
C GLN A 85 -42.51 3.27 36.70
N LYS A 86 -41.97 4.43 37.08
CA LYS A 86 -41.06 5.20 36.22
C LYS A 86 -39.77 4.44 35.88
N CYS A 87 -39.16 3.77 36.85
CA CYS A 87 -37.98 2.95 36.60
C CYS A 87 -38.29 1.82 35.61
N LEU A 88 -39.41 1.10 35.79
CA LEU A 88 -39.84 0.03 34.88
C LEU A 88 -40.12 0.57 33.47
N GLU A 89 -40.76 1.73 33.36
CA GLU A 89 -41.02 2.36 32.05
C GLU A 89 -39.72 2.77 31.34
N GLN A 90 -38.76 3.34 32.08
CA GLN A 90 -37.44 3.70 31.53
C GLN A 90 -36.65 2.46 31.09
N GLU A 91 -36.67 1.39 31.90
CA GLU A 91 -36.02 0.12 31.55
C GLU A 91 -36.65 -0.51 30.31
N ALA A 92 -37.99 -0.48 30.19
CA ALA A 92 -38.68 -0.96 29.01
C ALA A 92 -38.34 -0.15 27.75
N LYS A 93 -38.22 1.19 27.86
CA LYS A 93 -37.79 2.06 26.75
C LYS A 93 -36.38 1.74 26.30
N LEU A 94 -35.43 1.68 27.23
CA LEU A 94 -34.03 1.34 26.93
C LEU A 94 -33.91 -0.03 26.26
N LYS A 95 -34.67 -1.02 26.74
CA LYS A 95 -34.69 -2.35 26.13
C LYS A 95 -35.23 -2.34 24.70
N LEU A 96 -36.31 -1.60 24.45
CA LEU A 96 -36.88 -1.47 23.10
C LEU A 96 -35.91 -0.76 22.13
N GLU A 97 -35.27 0.33 22.58
CA GLU A 97 -34.26 1.04 21.80
C GLU A 97 -33.07 0.14 21.46
N TRP A 98 -32.57 -0.61 22.44
CA TRP A 98 -31.49 -1.57 22.22
C TRP A 98 -31.89 -2.67 21.22
N GLU A 99 -33.09 -3.23 21.34
CA GLU A 99 -33.59 -4.24 20.39
C GLU A 99 -33.74 -3.69 18.96
N LEU A 100 -34.16 -2.43 18.79
CA LEU A 100 -34.20 -1.76 17.48
C LEU A 100 -32.81 -1.56 16.91
N GLU A 101 -31.86 -1.09 17.72
CA GLU A 101 -30.46 -0.88 17.30
C GLU A 101 -29.80 -2.21 16.88
N GLN A 102 -30.07 -3.31 17.59
CA GLN A 102 -29.57 -4.64 17.20
C GLN A 102 -30.15 -5.09 15.86
N LYS A 103 -31.43 -4.83 15.60
CA LYS A 103 -32.07 -5.15 14.31
C LYS A 103 -31.48 -4.33 13.17
N GLU A 104 -31.26 -3.04 13.37
CA GLU A 104 -30.63 -2.18 12.36
C GLU A 104 -29.20 -2.63 12.05
N LYS A 105 -28.39 -2.93 13.07
CA LYS A 105 -27.04 -3.48 12.90
C LYS A 105 -27.05 -4.81 12.15
N ALA A 106 -27.96 -5.72 12.50
CA ALA A 106 -28.10 -7.00 11.80
C ALA A 106 -28.46 -6.81 10.32
N MET A 107 -29.40 -5.91 10.01
CA MET A 107 -29.76 -5.60 8.62
C MET A 107 -28.58 -4.97 7.85
N GLU A 108 -27.83 -4.06 8.45
CA GLU A 108 -26.69 -3.43 7.76
C GLU A 108 -25.54 -4.43 7.55
N GLU A 109 -25.25 -5.29 8.53
CA GLU A 109 -24.30 -6.39 8.35
C GLU A 109 -24.71 -7.35 7.24
N GLU A 110 -26.00 -7.66 7.13
CA GLU A 110 -26.55 -8.49 6.05
C GLU A 110 -26.38 -7.81 4.69
N ARG A 111 -26.65 -6.49 4.59
CA ARG A 111 -26.42 -5.71 3.36
C ARG A 111 -24.96 -5.70 2.95
N ILE A 112 -24.04 -5.52 3.89
CA ILE A 112 -22.59 -5.55 3.62
C ILE A 112 -22.18 -6.95 3.17
N LYS A 113 -22.65 -8.01 3.84
CA LYS A 113 -22.37 -9.41 3.43
C LYS A 113 -22.91 -9.70 2.04
N ALA A 114 -24.14 -9.30 1.73
CA ALA A 114 -24.74 -9.46 0.41
C ALA A 114 -23.98 -8.69 -0.67
N ALA A 115 -23.50 -7.48 -0.38
CA ALA A 115 -22.67 -6.71 -1.30
C ALA A 115 -21.31 -7.38 -1.56
N GLN A 116 -20.67 -7.91 -0.50
CA GLN A 116 -19.42 -8.67 -0.62
C GLN A 116 -19.61 -9.97 -1.41
N GLU A 117 -20.69 -10.71 -1.17
CA GLU A 117 -21.02 -11.92 -1.90
C GLU A 117 -21.32 -11.64 -3.37
N ALA A 118 -22.07 -10.58 -3.67
CA ALA A 118 -22.33 -10.16 -5.05
C ALA A 118 -21.02 -9.78 -5.77
N LEU A 119 -20.06 -9.15 -5.10
CA LEU A 119 -18.74 -8.86 -5.66
C LEU A 119 -17.95 -10.16 -5.92
N LYS A 120 -17.99 -11.12 -5.00
CA LYS A 120 -17.36 -12.44 -5.17
C LYS A 120 -17.95 -13.19 -6.36
N ILE A 121 -19.28 -13.27 -6.48
CA ILE A 121 -19.96 -13.91 -7.61
C ILE A 121 -19.56 -13.25 -8.93
N LYS A 122 -19.51 -11.92 -8.98
CA LYS A 122 -19.04 -11.19 -10.18
C LYS A 122 -17.59 -11.53 -10.51
N GLN A 123 -16.72 -11.59 -9.49
CA GLN A 123 -15.32 -11.96 -9.66
C GLN A 123 -15.16 -13.41 -10.16
N GLU A 124 -15.92 -14.36 -9.60
CA GLU A 124 -15.92 -15.75 -10.03
C GLU A 124 -16.44 -15.91 -11.46
N CYS A 125 -17.55 -15.24 -11.81
CA CYS A 125 -18.04 -15.19 -13.19
C CYS A 125 -16.98 -14.63 -14.15
N PHE A 126 -16.29 -13.56 -13.77
CA PHE A 126 -15.20 -12.99 -14.55
C PHE A 126 -14.03 -13.97 -14.71
N MET A 127 -13.58 -14.62 -13.63
CA MET A 127 -12.49 -15.59 -13.66
C MET A 127 -12.85 -16.82 -14.51
N ASN A 128 -14.07 -17.33 -14.38
CA ASN A 128 -14.57 -18.42 -15.22
C ASN A 128 -14.65 -18.02 -16.70
N SER A 129 -15.09 -16.79 -16.98
CA SER A 129 -15.11 -16.25 -18.35
C SER A 129 -13.70 -16.09 -18.92
N LEU A 130 -12.75 -15.66 -18.10
CA LEU A 130 -11.33 -15.57 -18.45
C LEU A 130 -10.75 -16.95 -18.75
N ASP A 131 -11.03 -17.95 -17.91
CA ASP A 131 -10.53 -19.30 -18.10
C ASP A 131 -11.07 -19.95 -19.38
N LYS A 132 -12.37 -19.76 -19.69
CA LYS A 132 -12.96 -20.17 -20.98
C LYS A 132 -12.31 -19.48 -22.17
N PHE A 133 -11.99 -18.19 -22.02
CA PHE A 133 -11.26 -17.46 -23.05
C PHE A 133 -9.83 -18.00 -23.22
N LEU A 134 -9.17 -18.42 -22.14
CA LEU A 134 -7.80 -18.95 -22.20
C LEU A 134 -7.73 -20.42 -22.67
N SER A 135 -8.73 -21.25 -22.35
CA SER A 135 -8.82 -22.65 -22.76
C SER A 135 -9.11 -22.83 -24.24
N GLY A 136 -9.75 -21.84 -24.85
CA GLY A 136 -10.11 -21.87 -26.26
C GLY A 136 -11.57 -22.09 -26.58
N ASP A 137 -12.42 -22.17 -25.56
CA ASP A 137 -13.84 -22.43 -25.71
C ASP A 137 -14.64 -21.15 -26.06
N SER A 138 -14.02 -19.97 -25.91
CA SER A 138 -14.59 -18.68 -26.31
C SER A 138 -13.56 -17.82 -27.06
N ASP A 139 -13.98 -17.23 -28.19
CA ASP A 139 -13.17 -16.34 -29.01
C ASP A 139 -13.18 -14.89 -28.54
N GLU A 140 -14.18 -14.50 -27.74
CA GLU A 140 -14.30 -13.13 -27.25
C GLU A 140 -13.70 -12.96 -25.85
N PRO A 141 -12.78 -12.00 -25.65
CA PRO A 141 -12.28 -11.72 -24.31
C PRO A 141 -13.38 -11.03 -23.47
N PRO A 142 -13.39 -11.26 -22.14
CA PRO A 142 -14.28 -10.58 -21.20
C PRO A 142 -14.36 -9.06 -21.45
N SER A 143 -15.57 -8.49 -21.38
CA SER A 143 -15.80 -7.06 -21.65
C SER A 143 -15.05 -6.17 -20.67
N GLU A 144 -14.88 -6.60 -19.41
CA GLU A 144 -14.12 -5.89 -18.39
C GLU A 144 -12.64 -5.73 -18.76
N LEU A 145 -12.09 -6.65 -19.55
CA LEU A 145 -10.72 -6.58 -20.05
C LEU A 145 -10.56 -5.64 -21.26
N LYS A 146 -11.65 -5.30 -21.94
CA LYS A 146 -11.62 -4.38 -23.09
C LYS A 146 -11.64 -2.91 -22.66
N VAL A 147 -11.89 -2.62 -21.38
CA VAL A 147 -11.96 -1.25 -20.87
C VAL A 147 -10.58 -0.60 -20.97
N MET A 148 -10.49 0.45 -21.77
CA MET A 148 -9.29 1.28 -21.85
C MET A 148 -9.26 2.26 -20.69
N HIS A 149 -8.09 2.44 -20.09
CA HIS A 149 -7.87 3.43 -19.04
C HIS A 149 -7.21 4.66 -19.63
N GLU A 150 -7.79 5.83 -19.40
CA GLU A 150 -7.27 7.11 -19.88
C GLU A 150 -6.90 8.00 -18.70
N THR A 151 -5.73 8.63 -18.77
CA THR A 151 -5.27 9.54 -17.70
C THR A 151 -5.98 10.89 -17.74
N ARG A 152 -6.27 11.39 -18.95
CA ARG A 152 -6.89 12.71 -19.18
C ARG A 152 -7.76 12.70 -20.43
N PRO A 153 -9.02 12.26 -20.35
CA PRO A 153 -9.88 12.10 -21.53
C PRO A 153 -10.12 13.41 -22.31
N ASP A 154 -10.12 14.55 -21.62
CA ASP A 154 -10.40 15.86 -22.24
C ASP A 154 -9.19 16.50 -22.95
N ALA A 155 -8.01 15.86 -22.90
CA ALA A 155 -6.77 16.41 -23.46
C ALA A 155 -6.35 15.69 -24.75
N ASP A 156 -5.56 16.37 -25.58
CA ASP A 156 -4.97 15.78 -26.78
C ASP A 156 -4.10 14.54 -26.45
N ILE A 157 -4.12 13.56 -27.34
CA ILE A 157 -3.33 12.33 -27.20
C ILE A 157 -1.83 12.64 -27.16
N CYS A 158 -1.12 12.05 -26.20
CA CYS A 158 0.32 12.22 -26.09
C CYS A 158 1.05 11.51 -27.26
N PRO A 159 1.80 12.24 -28.11
CA PRO A 159 2.47 11.66 -29.27
C PRO A 159 3.67 10.77 -28.87
N PHE A 160 4.25 10.97 -27.69
CA PHE A 160 5.30 10.08 -27.20
C PHE A 160 4.69 8.77 -26.71
N PHE A 161 3.71 8.85 -25.81
CA PHE A 161 3.04 7.66 -25.29
C PHE A 161 2.36 6.84 -26.39
N SER A 162 1.65 7.46 -27.34
CA SER A 162 1.02 6.73 -28.45
C SER A 162 2.02 5.98 -29.34
N LYS A 163 3.30 6.40 -29.39
CA LYS A 163 4.34 5.76 -30.21
C LYS A 163 5.16 4.73 -29.44
N THR A 164 5.61 5.07 -28.23
CA THR A 164 6.54 4.26 -27.44
C THR A 164 5.88 3.55 -26.26
N ALA A 165 4.59 3.79 -26.02
CA ALA A 165 3.85 3.36 -24.82
C ALA A 165 4.50 3.79 -23.50
N SER A 166 5.40 4.79 -23.54
CA SER A 166 6.05 5.33 -22.36
C SER A 166 6.32 6.82 -22.54
N CYS A 167 6.06 7.59 -21.49
CA CYS A 167 6.22 9.03 -21.47
C CYS A 167 7.11 9.45 -20.30
N ARG A 168 7.97 10.44 -20.52
CA ARG A 168 8.84 11.02 -19.48
C ARG A 168 8.06 11.53 -18.27
N PHE A 169 6.83 12.00 -18.48
CA PHE A 169 5.98 12.59 -17.43
C PHE A 169 5.06 11.57 -16.75
N GLY A 170 5.00 10.32 -17.23
CA GLY A 170 4.08 9.30 -16.70
C GLY A 170 2.64 9.81 -16.63
N ASP A 171 1.92 9.48 -15.57
CA ASP A 171 0.50 9.87 -15.42
C ASP A 171 0.29 11.36 -15.12
N GLN A 172 1.36 12.10 -14.81
CA GLN A 172 1.32 13.55 -14.60
C GLN A 172 1.47 14.33 -15.92
N CYS A 173 1.50 13.66 -17.07
CA CYS A 173 1.57 14.32 -18.35
C CYS A 173 0.39 15.28 -18.57
N SER A 174 0.64 16.39 -19.26
CA SER A 174 -0.42 17.33 -19.64
C SER A 174 -1.38 16.76 -20.69
N ARG A 175 -0.93 15.73 -21.42
CA ARG A 175 -1.63 15.08 -22.54
C ARG A 175 -2.23 13.73 -22.11
N ASN A 176 -3.20 13.25 -22.88
CA ASN A 176 -3.87 11.99 -22.59
C ASN A 176 -2.96 10.78 -22.88
N HIS A 177 -2.91 9.84 -21.94
CA HIS A 177 -2.32 8.51 -22.11
C HIS A 177 -3.42 7.47 -22.12
N GLN A 178 -3.50 6.68 -23.20
CA GLN A 178 -4.50 5.65 -23.39
C GLN A 178 -3.90 4.27 -23.15
N TYR A 179 -4.11 3.71 -21.97
CA TYR A 179 -3.67 2.37 -21.63
C TYR A 179 -4.72 1.35 -22.10
N PRO A 180 -4.37 0.42 -23.01
CA PRO A 180 -5.30 -0.64 -23.40
C PRO A 180 -5.57 -1.59 -22.23
N GLY A 181 -6.81 -2.04 -22.06
CA GLY A 181 -7.11 -3.09 -21.09
C GLY A 181 -6.45 -4.43 -21.46
N ILE A 182 -6.50 -4.80 -22.74
CA ILE A 182 -5.79 -5.95 -23.32
C ILE A 182 -5.17 -5.59 -24.66
N SER A 183 -4.00 -6.16 -24.94
CA SER A 183 -3.28 -5.99 -26.19
C SER A 183 -2.42 -7.23 -26.47
N LYS A 184 -1.98 -7.38 -27.71
CA LYS A 184 -1.00 -8.39 -28.10
C LYS A 184 0.42 -8.07 -27.61
N VAL A 185 0.67 -6.79 -27.27
CA VAL A 185 1.98 -6.31 -26.84
C VAL A 185 2.01 -6.10 -25.32
N LEU A 186 2.95 -6.76 -24.67
CA LEU A 186 3.29 -6.59 -23.26
C LEU A 186 4.53 -5.72 -23.11
N LEU A 187 4.49 -4.80 -22.15
CA LEU A 187 5.61 -3.97 -21.73
C LEU A 187 6.02 -4.37 -20.31
N GLY A 188 7.25 -4.86 -20.17
CA GLY A 188 7.94 -4.98 -18.90
C GLY A 188 8.73 -3.70 -18.62
N THR A 189 8.30 -2.91 -17.65
CA THR A 189 8.96 -1.64 -17.30
C THR A 189 10.27 -1.90 -16.56
N ASN A 190 11.38 -1.32 -17.04
CA ASN A 190 12.72 -1.48 -16.43
C ASN A 190 13.06 -2.95 -16.11
N PHE A 191 12.67 -3.87 -17.00
CA PHE A 191 12.85 -5.30 -16.81
C PHE A 191 14.32 -5.67 -16.91
N TYR A 192 14.97 -5.29 -18.01
CA TYR A 192 16.40 -5.42 -18.17
C TYR A 192 17.12 -4.34 -17.34
N VAL A 193 18.02 -4.75 -16.45
CA VAL A 193 18.87 -3.81 -15.72
C VAL A 193 20.31 -4.20 -15.88
N HIS A 194 21.11 -3.20 -16.16
CA HIS A 194 22.55 -3.30 -16.30
C HIS A 194 23.17 -2.05 -15.67
N PHE A 195 24.32 -2.20 -15.01
CA PHE A 195 25.01 -1.08 -14.35
C PHE A 195 25.35 0.06 -15.33
N GLY A 196 25.81 -0.30 -16.53
CA GLY A 196 26.04 0.66 -17.63
C GLY A 196 24.81 1.44 -18.10
N LEU A 197 23.59 0.96 -17.81
CA LEU A 197 22.33 1.66 -18.11
C LEU A 197 21.87 2.54 -16.95
N SER A 198 22.26 2.22 -15.71
CA SER A 198 21.74 2.91 -14.52
C SER A 198 22.29 4.31 -14.29
N ASN A 199 23.37 4.67 -14.98
CA ASN A 199 24.19 5.86 -14.71
C ASN A 199 23.65 7.15 -15.37
N ALA A 200 22.37 7.44 -15.16
CA ALA A 200 21.80 8.75 -15.55
C ALA A 200 22.19 9.89 -14.60
N ASN A 201 22.67 9.58 -13.39
CA ASN A 201 23.08 10.54 -12.36
C ASN A 201 24.42 10.14 -11.72
N VAL A 202 25.51 10.20 -12.49
CA VAL A 202 26.84 10.14 -11.89
C VAL A 202 27.33 11.56 -11.71
N ASN A 203 27.38 11.99 -10.44
CA ASN A 203 28.16 13.15 -10.02
C ASN A 203 29.60 12.99 -10.51
N GLU A 204 30.28 14.11 -10.78
CA GLU A 204 31.63 14.28 -11.37
C GLU A 204 32.80 13.47 -10.77
N TYR A 205 32.58 12.60 -9.77
CA TYR A 205 33.61 11.91 -8.99
C TYR A 205 33.70 10.39 -9.22
N ASP A 206 32.96 9.83 -10.17
CA ASP A 206 32.91 8.37 -10.41
C ASP A 206 33.17 8.01 -11.89
N THR A 207 34.21 8.63 -12.46
CA THR A 207 34.65 8.38 -13.84
C THR A 207 35.24 6.98 -14.06
N ASP A 208 35.60 6.28 -12.98
CA ASP A 208 36.30 5.01 -13.04
C ASP A 208 35.34 3.83 -13.28
N ILE A 209 34.09 3.90 -12.78
CA ILE A 209 33.07 2.84 -12.99
C ILE A 209 32.64 2.73 -14.47
N MET A 210 32.70 3.82 -15.25
CA MET A 210 32.38 3.78 -16.69
C MET A 210 33.51 3.19 -17.54
N LEU A 211 34.74 3.09 -17.01
CA LEU A 211 35.89 2.51 -17.70
C LEU A 211 36.04 0.99 -17.45
N GLU A 212 35.32 0.44 -16.46
CA GLU A 212 35.39 -0.97 -16.09
C GLU A 212 34.52 -1.89 -16.95
N TYR A 213 33.62 -1.36 -17.78
CA TYR A 213 32.71 -2.16 -18.61
C TYR A 213 32.89 -1.88 -20.09
N ASP A 214 33.40 -2.88 -20.80
CA ASP A 214 33.37 -2.89 -22.26
C ASP A 214 31.93 -3.03 -22.76
N GLU A 215 31.58 -2.30 -23.83
CA GLU A 215 30.28 -2.44 -24.51
C GLU A 215 29.97 -3.90 -24.89
N ASN A 216 31.02 -4.71 -25.08
CA ASN A 216 30.91 -6.14 -25.36
C ASN A 216 30.37 -6.94 -24.16
N ASP A 217 30.75 -6.59 -22.93
CA ASP A 217 30.26 -7.30 -21.74
C ASP A 217 28.80 -6.96 -21.48
N THR A 218 28.40 -5.70 -21.72
CA THR A 218 26.99 -5.29 -21.65
C THR A 218 26.11 -6.07 -22.64
N TYR A 219 26.66 -6.38 -23.82
CA TYR A 219 25.95 -7.17 -24.82
C TYR A 219 25.89 -8.65 -24.44
N LYS A 220 26.91 -9.23 -23.81
CA LYS A 220 26.87 -10.62 -23.31
C LYS A 220 25.81 -10.79 -22.23
N GLU A 221 25.77 -9.88 -21.25
CA GLU A 221 24.73 -9.91 -20.21
C GLU A 221 23.32 -9.73 -20.81
N PHE A 222 23.20 -8.92 -21.87
CA PHE A 222 21.97 -8.82 -22.64
C PHE A 222 21.62 -10.13 -23.37
N ASP A 223 22.60 -10.84 -23.93
CA ASP A 223 22.40 -12.11 -24.64
C ASP A 223 21.87 -13.20 -23.68
N ASP A 224 22.49 -13.32 -22.50
CA ASP A 224 22.03 -14.23 -21.44
C ASP A 224 20.61 -13.89 -20.99
N PHE A 225 20.32 -12.61 -20.74
CA PHE A 225 18.99 -12.13 -20.40
C PHE A 225 17.97 -12.43 -21.51
N PHE A 226 18.36 -12.25 -22.77
CA PHE A 226 17.48 -12.45 -23.92
C PHE A 226 17.03 -13.91 -23.98
N TYR A 227 17.93 -14.89 -23.87
CA TYR A 227 17.55 -16.30 -23.93
C TYR A 227 16.74 -16.76 -22.71
N ASP A 228 17.11 -16.30 -21.51
CA ASP A 228 16.39 -16.61 -20.28
C ASP A 228 14.94 -16.12 -20.36
N VAL A 229 14.75 -14.84 -20.67
CA VAL A 229 13.43 -14.23 -20.80
C VAL A 229 12.66 -14.80 -21.99
N LEU A 230 13.28 -14.91 -23.16
CA LEU A 230 12.59 -15.43 -24.35
C LEU A 230 12.02 -16.82 -24.09
N SER A 231 12.78 -17.69 -23.44
CA SER A 231 12.35 -19.06 -23.13
C SER A 231 11.15 -19.11 -22.18
N GLU A 232 11.02 -18.16 -21.25
CA GLU A 232 9.87 -18.07 -20.34
C GLU A 232 8.61 -17.56 -21.07
N PHE A 233 8.75 -16.58 -21.96
CA PHE A 233 7.61 -16.03 -22.72
C PHE A 233 7.13 -16.99 -23.83
N GLU A 234 8.03 -17.78 -24.43
CA GLU A 234 7.70 -18.73 -25.50
C GLU A 234 6.78 -19.88 -25.01
N LYS A 235 6.81 -20.21 -23.71
CA LYS A 235 5.91 -21.21 -23.09
C LYS A 235 4.42 -20.89 -23.25
N PHE A 236 4.06 -19.61 -23.37
CA PHE A 236 2.67 -19.16 -23.45
C PHE A 236 2.17 -19.02 -24.89
N GLY A 237 3.08 -18.96 -25.87
CA GLY A 237 2.71 -18.88 -27.28
C GLY A 237 3.80 -18.27 -28.17
N ARG A 238 3.48 -18.20 -29.47
CA ARG A 238 4.43 -17.71 -30.48
C ARG A 238 4.64 -16.20 -30.36
N ILE A 239 5.90 -15.81 -30.20
CA ILE A 239 6.33 -14.41 -30.16
C ILE A 239 6.53 -13.90 -31.59
N THR A 240 6.02 -12.70 -31.88
CA THR A 240 6.19 -12.02 -33.18
C THR A 240 7.33 -11.02 -33.11
N GLN A 241 7.42 -10.24 -32.03
CA GLN A 241 8.50 -9.29 -31.80
C GLN A 241 8.97 -9.35 -30.35
N PHE A 242 10.28 -9.27 -30.17
CA PHE A 242 10.92 -9.12 -28.87
C PHE A 242 11.92 -7.98 -28.98
N LYS A 243 11.76 -6.91 -28.19
CA LYS A 243 12.61 -5.71 -28.24
C LYS A 243 12.95 -5.26 -26.83
N VAL A 244 14.25 -5.08 -26.56
CA VAL A 244 14.74 -4.57 -25.27
C VAL A 244 15.41 -3.23 -25.47
N CYS A 245 15.07 -2.27 -24.63
CA CYS A 245 15.56 -0.90 -24.75
C CYS A 245 16.87 -0.67 -24.00
N ASN A 246 17.86 -0.18 -24.74
CA ASN A 246 19.13 0.36 -24.29
C ASN A 246 19.08 1.90 -24.18
N ASN A 247 17.97 2.44 -23.67
CA ASN A 247 17.85 3.88 -23.39
C ASN A 247 18.45 4.20 -22.01
N TYR A 248 18.99 5.41 -21.85
CA TYR A 248 19.45 5.91 -20.56
C TYR A 248 18.35 6.62 -19.76
N GLU A 249 17.36 7.18 -20.46
CA GLU A 249 16.24 7.88 -19.84
C GLU A 249 15.40 6.95 -18.98
N LYS A 250 15.03 7.40 -17.77
CA LYS A 250 14.35 6.59 -16.76
C LYS A 250 13.05 5.94 -17.24
N HIS A 251 12.32 6.60 -18.12
CA HIS A 251 11.03 6.13 -18.63
C HIS A 251 11.16 5.03 -19.71
N LEU A 252 12.34 4.89 -20.35
CA LEU A 252 12.60 3.91 -21.41
C LEU A 252 13.68 2.88 -21.05
N ARG A 253 14.49 3.17 -20.04
CA ARG A 253 15.63 2.34 -19.65
C ARG A 253 15.18 0.93 -19.30
N GLY A 254 15.75 -0.06 -20.00
CA GLY A 254 15.49 -1.45 -19.68
C GLY A 254 14.08 -1.93 -20.00
N ASN A 255 13.28 -1.12 -20.69
CA ASN A 255 11.94 -1.51 -21.09
C ASN A 255 12.02 -2.65 -22.10
N THR A 256 11.33 -3.74 -21.79
CA THR A 256 11.25 -4.92 -22.66
C THR A 256 9.85 -5.02 -23.20
N TYR A 257 9.73 -5.03 -24.52
CA TYR A 257 8.48 -5.19 -25.22
C TYR A 257 8.41 -6.57 -25.87
N VAL A 258 7.30 -7.27 -25.63
CA VAL A 258 7.03 -8.60 -26.15
C VAL A 258 5.68 -8.58 -26.85
N GLU A 259 5.69 -8.80 -28.16
CA GLU A 259 4.48 -8.91 -28.98
C GLU A 259 4.20 -10.37 -29.28
N PHE A 260 3.03 -10.86 -28.89
CA PHE A 260 2.54 -12.19 -29.23
C PHE A 260 1.78 -12.19 -30.55
N TYR A 261 1.79 -13.33 -31.24
CA TYR A 261 0.96 -13.53 -32.44
C TYR A 261 -0.55 -13.49 -32.09
N GLU A 262 -0.91 -14.16 -31.00
CA GLU A 262 -2.28 -14.25 -30.48
C GLU A 262 -2.49 -13.39 -29.23
N LEU A 263 -3.69 -12.82 -29.12
CA LEU A 263 -4.09 -12.05 -27.94
C LEU A 263 -4.20 -12.93 -26.69
N ARG A 264 -4.69 -14.17 -26.86
CA ARG A 264 -4.87 -15.16 -25.79
C ARG A 264 -3.54 -15.48 -25.10
N SER A 265 -2.48 -15.71 -25.88
CA SER A 265 -1.13 -15.94 -25.35
C SER A 265 -0.60 -14.75 -24.56
N ALA A 266 -0.85 -13.51 -25.02
CA ALA A 266 -0.46 -12.31 -24.28
C ALA A 266 -1.18 -12.22 -22.92
N VAL A 267 -2.47 -12.53 -22.87
CA VAL A 267 -3.24 -12.55 -21.61
C VAL A 267 -2.79 -13.67 -20.68
N ALA A 268 -2.52 -14.86 -21.22
CA ALA A 268 -1.98 -15.98 -20.44
C ALA A 268 -0.61 -15.65 -19.83
N ALA A 269 0.29 -15.08 -20.63
CA ALA A 269 1.60 -14.64 -20.20
C ALA A 269 1.51 -13.54 -19.14
N TYR A 270 0.65 -12.53 -19.34
CA TYR A 270 0.39 -11.49 -18.35
C TYR A 270 -0.07 -12.09 -17.01
N ARG A 271 -1.06 -12.98 -17.03
CA ARG A 271 -1.60 -13.61 -15.81
C ARG A 271 -0.54 -14.39 -15.03
N SER A 272 0.35 -15.09 -15.73
CA SER A 272 1.34 -15.96 -15.08
C SER A 272 2.64 -15.24 -14.71
N LEU A 273 3.05 -14.24 -15.48
CA LEU A 273 4.36 -13.58 -15.33
C LEU A 273 4.26 -12.26 -14.58
N HIS A 274 3.12 -11.57 -14.62
CA HIS A 274 2.94 -10.37 -13.81
C HIS A 274 3.07 -10.73 -12.33
N THR A 275 3.88 -9.96 -11.59
CA THR A 275 4.19 -10.14 -10.16
C THR A 275 5.15 -11.30 -9.84
N ARG A 276 5.65 -12.02 -10.86
CA ARG A 276 6.73 -12.98 -10.68
C ARG A 276 8.05 -12.26 -10.40
N TRP A 277 8.97 -12.93 -9.70
CA TRP A 277 10.27 -12.37 -9.37
C TRP A 277 11.33 -12.74 -10.41
N TYR A 278 12.17 -11.77 -10.78
CA TYR A 278 13.32 -11.95 -11.65
C TYR A 278 14.48 -11.08 -11.17
N GLY A 279 15.65 -11.67 -10.94
CA GLY A 279 16.84 -10.92 -10.51
C GLY A 279 16.62 -10.05 -9.26
N GLY A 280 15.87 -10.56 -8.27
CA GLY A 280 15.59 -9.84 -7.02
C GLY A 280 14.54 -8.71 -7.13
N ARG A 281 13.84 -8.57 -8.26
CA ARG A 281 12.78 -7.58 -8.47
C ARG A 281 11.50 -8.23 -8.96
N GLN A 282 10.36 -7.65 -8.59
CA GLN A 282 9.07 -8.08 -9.11
C GLN A 282 8.84 -7.54 -10.53
N LEU A 283 8.36 -8.40 -11.41
CA LEU A 283 8.05 -8.07 -12.79
C LEU A 283 6.70 -7.32 -12.85
N SER A 284 6.75 -6.08 -13.33
CA SER A 284 5.57 -5.28 -13.64
C SER A 284 5.34 -5.31 -15.16
N LEU A 285 4.34 -6.07 -15.57
CA LEU A 285 3.88 -6.12 -16.95
C LEU A 285 2.70 -5.19 -17.13
N GLN A 286 2.60 -4.56 -18.29
CA GLN A 286 1.46 -3.74 -18.69
C GLN A 286 1.12 -4.03 -20.15
N PHE A 287 -0.16 -4.03 -20.49
CA PHE A 287 -0.56 -4.06 -21.90
C PHE A 287 -0.28 -2.70 -22.54
N CYS A 288 0.24 -2.72 -23.75
CA CYS A 288 0.55 -1.50 -24.49
C CYS A 288 0.09 -1.56 -25.94
N LEU A 289 -0.16 -0.38 -26.53
CA LEU A 289 -0.43 -0.24 -27.96
C LEU A 289 0.79 0.36 -28.63
N ILE A 290 1.31 -0.34 -29.63
CA ILE A 290 2.34 0.18 -30.53
C ILE A 290 1.80 0.04 -31.94
N ASN A 291 1.40 1.16 -32.54
CA ASN A 291 0.83 1.17 -33.89
C ASN A 291 1.86 0.76 -34.95
N SER A 292 3.12 1.16 -34.77
CA SER A 292 4.20 0.80 -35.68
C SER A 292 5.57 0.87 -35.00
N TRP A 293 6.29 -0.25 -35.00
CA TRP A 293 7.66 -0.35 -34.52
C TRP A 293 8.62 0.63 -35.21
N ARG A 294 8.39 0.91 -36.51
CA ARG A 294 9.19 1.87 -37.29
C ARG A 294 9.06 3.31 -36.77
N SER A 295 7.91 3.65 -36.19
CA SER A 295 7.65 4.97 -35.61
C SER A 295 8.15 5.10 -34.16
N ALA A 296 8.29 3.97 -33.47
CA ALA A 296 8.72 3.89 -32.08
C ALA A 296 10.25 3.85 -31.94
N ILE A 297 10.91 3.09 -32.83
CA ILE A 297 12.36 2.90 -32.82
C ILE A 297 13.06 4.13 -33.40
N CYS A 298 14.12 4.57 -32.74
CA CYS A 298 14.98 5.62 -33.26
C CYS A 298 15.76 5.12 -34.50
N GLY A 299 15.39 5.58 -35.70
CA GLY A 299 16.05 5.16 -36.94
C GLY A 299 17.55 5.49 -37.03
N LEU A 300 18.02 6.48 -36.26
CA LEU A 300 19.43 6.89 -36.23
C LEU A 300 20.27 6.11 -35.21
N GLN A 301 19.63 5.30 -34.35
CA GLN A 301 20.34 4.50 -33.34
C GLN A 301 21.12 3.34 -33.95
N LEU A 302 20.63 2.73 -35.04
CA LEU A 302 21.34 1.63 -35.71
C LEU A 302 22.73 2.04 -36.22
N GLN A 303 22.94 3.33 -36.48
CA GLN A 303 24.23 3.90 -36.87
C GLN A 303 25.07 4.40 -35.69
N ARG A 304 24.60 4.18 -34.44
CA ARG A 304 25.18 4.68 -33.18
C ARG A 304 25.43 6.21 -33.16
N ARG A 305 24.65 6.96 -33.93
CA ARG A 305 24.79 8.41 -34.09
C ARG A 305 23.44 9.11 -33.89
N CYS A 306 22.72 8.73 -32.82
CA CYS A 306 21.54 9.49 -32.43
C CYS A 306 21.99 10.88 -31.94
N PRO A 307 21.57 11.99 -32.58
CA PRO A 307 21.98 13.34 -32.17
C PRO A 307 21.42 13.70 -30.79
N LYS A 308 20.37 13.01 -30.33
CA LYS A 308 19.77 13.18 -28.99
C LYS A 308 20.54 12.41 -27.90
N GLY A 309 21.46 11.52 -28.28
CA GLY A 309 22.31 10.76 -27.36
C GLY A 309 21.51 10.08 -26.25
N ARG A 310 21.86 10.41 -25.00
CA ARG A 310 21.27 9.84 -23.78
C ARG A 310 19.84 10.31 -23.50
N ALA A 311 19.43 11.48 -24.01
CA ALA A 311 18.12 12.10 -23.75
C ALA A 311 17.08 11.81 -24.86
N CYS A 312 17.25 10.70 -25.58
CA CYS A 312 16.34 10.32 -26.65
C CYS A 312 15.03 9.72 -26.08
N ASN A 313 13.89 10.24 -26.53
CA ASN A 313 12.55 9.78 -26.16
C ASN A 313 11.98 8.71 -27.12
N PHE A 314 12.81 8.19 -28.05
CA PHE A 314 12.46 7.09 -28.94
C PHE A 314 13.24 5.84 -28.53
N LEU A 315 12.75 4.66 -28.90
CA LEU A 315 13.31 3.40 -28.46
C LEU A 315 14.69 3.18 -29.11
N HIS A 316 15.72 3.09 -28.27
CA HIS A 316 17.03 2.59 -28.66
C HIS A 316 17.05 1.11 -28.31
N VAL A 317 16.93 0.24 -29.31
CA VAL A 317 16.81 -1.20 -29.06
C VAL A 317 18.17 -1.90 -29.16
N PHE A 318 18.40 -2.90 -28.32
CA PHE A 318 19.51 -3.84 -28.51
C PHE A 318 19.32 -4.62 -29.82
N ARG A 319 20.43 -5.01 -30.44
CA ARG A 319 20.39 -5.92 -31.59
C ARG A 319 20.11 -7.32 -31.05
N ASN A 320 18.99 -7.92 -31.43
CA ASN A 320 18.66 -9.28 -31.00
C ASN A 320 19.73 -10.26 -31.50
N PRO A 321 20.12 -11.25 -30.67
CA PRO A 321 21.06 -12.27 -31.09
C PRO A 321 20.51 -13.05 -32.28
N ASN A 322 21.41 -13.49 -33.16
CA ASN A 322 21.10 -14.18 -34.41
C ASN A 322 20.15 -13.42 -35.36
N ASN A 323 19.92 -12.12 -35.15
CA ASN A 323 18.89 -11.34 -35.83
C ASN A 323 17.49 -11.98 -35.72
N LEU A 324 17.19 -12.64 -34.60
CA LEU A 324 15.84 -13.14 -34.32
C LEU A 324 14.85 -11.96 -34.22
N PHE A 325 13.68 -12.12 -34.81
CA PHE A 325 12.63 -11.08 -34.87
C PHE A 325 13.07 -9.78 -35.56
N ASN A 326 13.97 -9.87 -36.55
CA ASN A 326 14.56 -8.70 -37.23
C ASN A 326 13.80 -8.25 -38.50
N GLY A 327 12.60 -8.80 -38.77
CA GLY A 327 11.81 -8.54 -39.99
C GLY A 327 11.43 -7.06 -40.24
N TYR A 328 11.76 -6.14 -39.34
CA TYR A 328 11.58 -4.68 -39.50
C TYR A 328 12.87 -3.91 -39.83
N ASN A 329 14.06 -4.50 -39.69
CA ASN A 329 15.36 -3.81 -39.86
C ASN A 329 16.00 -4.03 -41.25
N ASP A 330 15.44 -4.90 -42.09
CA ASP A 330 16.09 -5.36 -43.32
C ASP A 330 16.22 -4.25 -44.39
N ASP A 331 15.33 -3.26 -44.38
CA ASP A 331 15.36 -2.13 -45.34
C ASP A 331 16.57 -1.19 -45.16
N VAL A 332 17.28 -1.25 -44.03
CA VAL A 332 18.35 -0.29 -43.70
C VAL A 332 19.75 -0.84 -43.98
N GLN A 333 19.94 -2.17 -43.99
CA GLN A 333 21.28 -2.76 -44.15
C GLN A 333 21.76 -2.81 -45.61
N ASP A 334 20.87 -2.83 -46.61
CA ASP A 334 21.26 -3.17 -47.98
C ASP A 334 21.80 -1.99 -48.82
N LYS A 335 21.70 -0.75 -48.33
CA LYS A 335 22.30 0.41 -49.02
C LYS A 335 23.76 0.69 -48.65
N SER A 336 24.27 0.08 -47.58
CA SER A 336 25.64 0.34 -47.08
C SER A 336 26.69 -0.65 -47.61
N ARG A 337 26.28 -1.78 -48.19
CA ARG A 337 27.18 -2.80 -48.74
C ARG A 337 27.36 -2.74 -50.27
N SER A 338 26.58 -1.90 -50.96
CA SER A 338 26.68 -1.70 -52.41
C SER A 338 27.70 -0.63 -52.84
N SER A 339 28.11 0.30 -51.96
CA SER A 339 29.22 1.20 -52.29
C SER A 339 30.55 0.51 -52.01
N ARG A 340 30.94 -0.40 -52.92
CA ARG A 340 32.35 -0.73 -53.13
C ARG A 340 33.12 0.59 -53.18
N SER A 341 33.95 0.79 -52.15
CA SER A 341 35.00 1.80 -52.13
C SER A 341 35.83 1.69 -53.41
N SER A 342 35.46 2.48 -54.42
CA SER A 342 36.36 2.90 -55.48
C SER A 342 37.46 3.68 -54.79
N ARG A 343 38.64 3.05 -54.72
CA ARG A 343 39.87 3.70 -54.32
C ARG A 343 40.16 4.82 -55.33
N ARG A 344 39.80 6.07 -55.04
CA ARG A 344 40.54 7.27 -55.48
C ARG A 344 39.86 8.57 -55.06
N SER A 345 40.73 9.52 -54.70
CA SER A 345 40.52 10.97 -54.60
C SER A 345 40.12 11.55 -53.23
N TRP A 346 40.98 11.33 -52.23
CA TRP A 346 41.35 12.45 -51.37
C TRP A 346 42.50 13.19 -52.06
N ARG A 347 42.18 14.26 -52.80
CA ARG A 347 43.16 15.27 -53.24
C ARG A 347 42.57 16.63 -52.91
N TRP A 348 43.29 17.35 -52.06
CA TRP A 348 42.98 18.71 -51.61
C TRP A 348 42.82 19.67 -52.79
N SER A 349 41.99 20.68 -52.56
CA SER A 349 41.66 21.83 -53.40
C SER A 349 42.89 22.57 -53.95
N GLU A 350 42.86 22.88 -55.25
CA GLU A 350 43.53 24.03 -55.84
C GLU A 350 42.47 24.91 -56.54
N SER A 351 42.63 26.22 -56.35
CA SER A 351 41.74 27.31 -56.77
C SER A 351 41.46 27.37 -58.29
N PRO A 352 40.37 28.04 -58.72
CA PRO A 352 39.93 28.01 -60.12
C PRO A 352 40.75 28.98 -60.97
N GLU A 353 41.48 28.46 -61.95
CA GLU A 353 41.99 29.25 -63.07
C GLU A 353 41.29 28.89 -64.40
N THR A 354 41.05 29.96 -65.13
CA THR A 354 40.26 30.19 -66.33
C THR A 354 40.68 29.38 -67.56
N ASP A 355 39.76 28.63 -68.16
CA ASP A 355 39.98 27.94 -69.44
C ASP A 355 39.81 28.90 -70.62
N VAL A 356 40.91 29.17 -71.33
CA VAL A 356 40.92 29.85 -72.63
C VAL A 356 41.00 28.81 -73.74
N LEU A 357 39.97 28.83 -74.59
CA LEU A 357 39.80 28.05 -75.81
C LEU A 357 41.02 28.08 -76.75
N LYS A 358 41.34 26.90 -77.32
CA LYS A 358 41.75 26.65 -78.73
C LYS A 358 42.07 25.15 -78.87
N ARG A 359 41.95 24.45 -80.00
CA ARG A 359 41.27 24.55 -81.31
C ARG A 359 41.93 23.43 -82.13
N ILE A 360 41.15 22.45 -82.63
CA ILE A 360 41.32 21.65 -83.87
C ILE A 360 42.64 20.82 -83.94
N VAL A 361 42.70 19.53 -84.30
CA VAL A 361 42.59 18.94 -85.65
C VAL A 361 42.33 17.43 -85.55
N SER A 362 41.58 16.97 -86.55
CA SER A 362 41.21 15.60 -86.95
C SER A 362 42.34 14.59 -87.18
N SER A 363 42.01 13.31 -86.99
CA SER A 363 41.93 12.25 -88.04
C SER A 363 42.66 10.93 -87.74
N ARG A 364 41.95 9.85 -88.08
CA ARG A 364 42.41 8.51 -88.55
C ARG A 364 43.16 7.62 -87.56
N SER A 365 42.56 6.53 -87.07
CA SER A 365 42.29 5.22 -87.70
C SER A 365 43.50 4.27 -87.73
N GLU A 366 43.19 3.00 -87.45
CA GLU A 366 44.02 1.79 -87.61
C GLU A 366 44.89 1.40 -86.40
N ARG A 367 45.19 0.13 -86.09
CA ARG A 367 44.61 -1.22 -86.32
C ARG A 367 45.62 -2.17 -85.64
N SER A 368 45.11 -3.21 -84.99
CA SER A 368 45.71 -4.56 -84.81
C SER A 368 47.09 -4.79 -84.15
N ASN A 369 47.02 -5.65 -83.13
CA ASN A 369 47.73 -6.93 -82.96
C ASN A 369 49.23 -7.01 -82.60
N ASN A 370 49.46 -7.84 -81.57
CA ASN A 370 50.59 -8.77 -81.35
C ASN A 370 52.00 -8.15 -81.25
N THR A 371 52.95 -8.64 -80.45
CA THR A 371 53.31 -10.01 -80.10
C THR A 371 54.30 -9.97 -78.92
N THR A 372 54.32 -11.07 -78.18
CA THR A 372 55.38 -11.71 -77.38
C THR A 372 56.84 -11.18 -77.34
N THR A 373 57.44 -11.51 -76.19
CA THR A 373 58.81 -12.03 -75.90
C THR A 373 59.94 -11.10 -75.45
N ALA A 374 60.62 -11.64 -74.42
CA ALA A 374 62.01 -11.44 -73.99
C ALA A 374 62.31 -10.09 -73.31
N THR A 375 63.12 -9.95 -72.26
CA THR A 375 64.06 -10.74 -71.42
C THR A 375 64.40 -9.72 -70.30
N ASP A 376 64.65 -10.05 -69.04
CA ASP A 376 65.97 -10.42 -68.50
C ASP A 376 66.08 -9.88 -67.05
N LYS A 377 67.03 -10.45 -66.29
CA LYS A 377 67.73 -9.91 -65.10
C LYS A 377 67.15 -10.17 -63.70
N ARG A 378 67.63 -11.31 -63.19
CA ARG A 378 68.05 -11.60 -61.81
C ARG A 378 68.74 -10.40 -61.12
N ARG A 379 68.50 -10.22 -59.82
CA ARG A 379 69.55 -10.00 -58.80
C ARG A 379 69.02 -10.20 -57.37
N ARG A 380 69.59 -11.18 -56.67
CA ARG A 380 69.59 -11.30 -55.21
C ARG A 380 70.59 -10.30 -54.63
N ARG A 381 70.32 -9.75 -53.44
CA ARG A 381 71.34 -9.50 -52.40
C ARG A 381 70.68 -9.23 -51.05
N SER A 382 71.37 -9.70 -50.02
CA SER A 382 71.04 -9.69 -48.62
C SER A 382 72.04 -8.83 -47.84
N ARG A 383 71.66 -8.49 -46.60
CA ARG A 383 72.47 -8.21 -45.38
C ARG A 383 72.77 -6.77 -44.94
N HIS A 384 72.80 -6.69 -43.59
CA HIS A 384 73.36 -5.72 -42.63
C HIS A 384 72.44 -4.56 -42.21
N SER A 385 72.05 -4.39 -40.93
CA SER A 385 72.75 -4.40 -39.62
C SER A 385 73.51 -3.10 -39.36
N ASP A 386 73.02 -2.32 -38.40
CA ASP A 386 73.74 -1.60 -37.33
C ASP A 386 72.66 -1.00 -36.40
N ASP A 387 72.60 -1.34 -35.11
CA ASP A 387 73.46 -0.89 -34.00
C ASP A 387 73.43 0.63 -33.83
N GLY A 388 72.74 1.14 -32.81
CA GLY A 388 73.29 1.44 -31.48
C GLY A 388 72.70 2.80 -31.09
N ASP A 389 72.54 3.25 -29.85
CA ASP A 389 73.15 2.93 -28.57
C ASP A 389 72.23 3.60 -27.50
N LYS A 390 71.93 2.96 -26.36
CA LYS A 390 72.55 3.18 -25.01
C LYS A 390 72.39 4.63 -24.49
N HIS A 391 72.03 4.96 -23.25
CA HIS A 391 72.30 4.38 -21.93
C HIS A 391 71.50 5.23 -20.89
N GLN A 392 70.79 4.68 -19.90
CA GLN A 392 71.19 4.30 -18.52
C GLN A 392 70.51 5.11 -17.39
N ARG A 393 69.83 4.33 -16.54
CA ARG A 393 69.93 4.25 -15.05
C ARG A 393 69.48 5.44 -14.17
N ARG A 394 68.60 5.12 -13.21
CA ARG A 394 68.87 5.05 -11.75
C ARG A 394 67.64 4.45 -11.02
N ARG A 395 67.79 3.27 -10.41
CA ARG A 395 67.95 2.99 -8.95
C ARG A 395 66.69 3.24 -8.09
N SER A 396 66.17 2.13 -7.55
CA SER A 396 65.24 2.06 -6.41
C SER A 396 65.86 2.59 -5.10
N PRO A 397 65.03 2.85 -4.09
CA PRO A 397 65.13 2.01 -2.88
C PRO A 397 63.78 1.63 -2.23
N ARG A 398 63.79 0.49 -1.54
CA ARG A 398 62.79 0.01 -0.58
C ARG A 398 62.88 0.75 0.77
N ARG A 399 61.76 0.88 1.49
CA ARG A 399 61.54 0.74 2.97
C ARG A 399 60.10 1.21 3.30
N SER A 400 59.20 0.36 3.80
CA SER A 400 58.97 -0.13 5.18
C SER A 400 58.31 0.88 6.15
N ASP A 401 57.10 0.50 6.59
CA ASP A 401 56.52 0.60 7.93
C ASP A 401 56.07 1.93 8.60
N ARG A 402 54.91 1.79 9.26
CA ARG A 402 54.30 2.53 10.39
C ARG A 402 53.59 3.87 10.11
N ARG A 403 52.24 3.84 10.21
CA ARG A 403 51.52 4.15 11.45
C ARG A 403 50.09 3.62 11.41
#